data_AF-A0A4Q7QTR9-F1
#
_entry.id   AF-A0A4Q7QTR9-F1
#
_cell.length_a   1.000
_cell.length_b   1.000
_cell.length_c   1.000
_cell.angle_alpha   90.00
_cell.angle_beta   90.00
_cell.angle_gamma   90.00
#
_symmetry.space_group_name_H-M   'P 1'
#
loop_
_entity.id
_entity.type
_entity.pdbx_description
1 polymer ?
#
loop_
_entity_poly.entity_id
_entity_poly.type
_entity_poly.pdbx_seq_one_letter_code
_entity_poly.pdbx_strand_id
1 'polypeptide(L)'
;MKRAALFLFLIYSLIGCNTNETHTLSGEITHVDKENQIIKIDDKPIKLYFVDAYETGEKVEVTFIDKTPDKDCWCLDHFEVQEIKIINDDNRKD
;
A
#
# COMPACT_ATOMS: atom_id res chain seq x y z
N MET A 1 54.49 -16.01 14.42
CA MET A 1 54.17 -14.77 13.69
C MET A 1 52.80 -14.93 13.04
N LYS A 2 51.83 -14.13 13.49
CA LYS A 2 50.41 -14.18 13.13
C LYS A 2 50.13 -13.31 11.91
N ARG A 3 50.13 -13.84 10.69
CA ARG A 3 49.68 -13.15 9.45
C ARG A 3 49.38 -14.27 8.44
N ALA A 4 48.24 -14.40 7.77
CA ALA A 4 47.17 -13.47 7.47
C ALA A 4 45.87 -14.29 7.29
N ALA A 5 44.83 -13.93 8.03
CA ALA A 5 43.46 -14.39 7.82
C ALA A 5 42.58 -13.14 7.76
N LEU A 6 42.72 -12.37 6.69
CA LEU A 6 42.04 -11.08 6.53
C LEU A 6 41.64 -10.87 5.06
N PHE A 7 40.87 -11.78 4.48
CA PHE A 7 40.28 -11.54 3.14
C PHE A 7 38.92 -12.25 2.95
N LEU A 8 38.05 -12.24 3.96
CA LEU A 8 36.75 -12.92 3.83
C LEU A 8 35.58 -12.19 4.53
N PHE A 9 35.58 -10.85 4.53
CA PHE A 9 34.54 -10.08 5.21
C PHE A 9 34.07 -8.82 4.46
N LEU A 10 34.04 -8.84 3.13
CA LEU A 10 33.63 -7.66 2.34
C LEU A 10 32.70 -7.95 1.16
N ILE A 11 31.84 -8.96 1.25
CA ILE A 11 30.87 -9.28 0.16
C ILE A 11 29.41 -9.40 0.66
N TYR A 12 29.13 -9.16 1.95
CA TYR A 12 27.76 -9.33 2.49
C TYR A 12 26.93 -8.05 2.67
N SER A 13 27.43 -6.86 2.30
CA SER A 13 26.74 -5.59 2.59
C SER A 13 25.87 -5.03 1.45
N LEU A 14 25.49 -5.85 0.46
CA LEU A 14 24.64 -5.42 -0.66
C LEU A 14 23.33 -6.21 -0.75
N ILE A 15 22.76 -6.61 0.38
CA ILE A 15 21.31 -6.85 0.42
C ILE A 15 20.69 -5.45 0.37
N GLY A 16 20.53 -4.92 -0.85
CA GLY A 16 19.76 -3.72 -1.09
C GLY A 16 18.42 -3.88 -0.42
N CYS A 17 18.15 -3.06 0.60
CA CYS A 17 16.82 -2.93 1.18
C CYS A 17 15.91 -2.41 0.06
N ASN A 18 15.23 -3.33 -0.62
CA ASN A 18 13.94 -2.99 -1.19
C ASN A 18 13.00 -2.87 0.01
N THR A 19 13.03 -1.71 0.67
CA THR A 19 12.09 -1.32 1.72
C THR A 19 10.76 -1.06 1.04
N ASN A 20 10.06 -2.14 0.69
CA ASN A 20 8.65 -2.07 0.38
C ASN A 20 7.91 -2.40 1.67
N GLU A 21 6.96 -1.58 2.07
CA GLU A 21 6.13 -1.84 3.25
C GLU A 21 4.68 -2.05 2.83
N THR A 22 4.04 -3.06 3.41
CA THR A 22 2.62 -3.34 3.18
C THR A 22 1.79 -2.65 4.25
N HIS A 23 0.80 -1.87 3.82
CA HIS A 23 -0.13 -1.17 4.69
C HIS A 23 -1.57 -1.54 4.38
N THR A 24 -2.41 -1.41 5.39
CA THR A 24 -3.86 -1.59 5.28
C THR A 24 -4.55 -0.30 5.70
N LEU A 25 -5.48 0.18 4.88
CA LEU A 25 -6.31 1.35 5.12
C LEU A 25 -7.77 0.93 5.08
N SER A 26 -8.48 1.13 6.18
CA SER A 26 -9.91 0.83 6.30
C SER A 26 -10.67 2.13 6.55
N GLY A 27 -11.78 2.36 5.85
CA GLY A 27 -12.56 3.58 5.99
C GLY A 27 -13.74 3.65 5.03
N GLU A 28 -14.39 4.80 4.95
CA GLU A 28 -15.53 5.02 4.05
C GLU A 28 -15.08 5.72 2.76
N ILE A 29 -15.62 5.30 1.62
CA ILE A 29 -15.41 5.98 0.34
C ILE A 29 -16.17 7.31 0.36
N THR A 30 -15.42 8.41 0.42
CA THR A 30 -15.96 9.77 0.43
C THR A 30 -16.07 10.36 -0.98
N HIS A 31 -15.31 9.84 -1.95
CA HIS A 31 -15.31 10.33 -3.33
C HIS A 31 -14.81 9.26 -4.31
N VAL A 32 -15.36 9.25 -5.52
CA VAL A 32 -14.92 8.39 -6.64
C VAL A 32 -14.66 9.27 -7.86
N ASP A 33 -13.41 9.30 -8.31
CA ASP A 33 -12.96 9.96 -9.54
C ASP A 33 -12.70 8.89 -10.61
N LYS A 34 -13.65 8.77 -11.54
CA LYS A 34 -13.61 7.79 -12.63
C LYS A 34 -12.62 8.16 -13.74
N GLU A 35 -12.36 9.45 -13.93
CA GLU A 35 -11.45 9.91 -14.98
C GLU A 35 -10.01 9.55 -14.65
N ASN A 36 -9.63 9.71 -13.37
CA ASN A 36 -8.27 9.43 -12.89
C ASN A 36 -8.12 8.06 -12.23
N GLN A 37 -9.20 7.26 -12.14
CA GLN A 37 -9.25 5.97 -11.46
C GLN A 37 -8.79 6.07 -9.99
N ILE A 38 -9.33 7.06 -9.26
CA ILE A 38 -9.00 7.32 -7.85
C ILE A 38 -10.27 7.20 -7.00
N ILE A 39 -10.16 6.52 -5.86
CA ILE A 39 -11.14 6.62 -4.78
C ILE A 39 -10.53 7.37 -3.60
N LYS A 40 -11.36 8.04 -2.78
CA LYS A 40 -10.91 8.64 -1.51
C LYS A 40 -11.52 7.90 -0.35
N ILE A 41 -10.68 7.41 0.55
CA ILE A 41 -11.09 6.73 1.78
C ILE A 41 -10.70 7.64 2.94
N ASP A 42 -11.68 8.18 3.67
CA ASP A 42 -11.45 9.15 4.75
C ASP A 42 -10.47 10.28 4.33
N ASP A 43 -10.75 10.93 3.19
CA ASP A 43 -9.91 11.96 2.53
C ASP A 43 -8.53 11.52 2.01
N LYS A 44 -8.13 10.25 2.20
CA LYS A 44 -6.90 9.71 1.61
C LYS A 44 -7.19 9.17 0.21
N PRO A 45 -6.60 9.75 -0.85
CA PRO A 45 -6.76 9.23 -2.19
C PRO A 45 -6.03 7.89 -2.34
N ILE A 46 -6.60 6.98 -3.13
CA ILE A 46 -6.03 5.70 -3.53
C ILE A 46 -6.28 5.52 -5.02
N LYS A 47 -5.21 5.24 -5.78
CA LYS A 47 -5.29 4.97 -7.21
C LYS A 47 -5.54 3.48 -7.44
N LEU A 48 -6.55 3.17 -8.24
CA LEU A 48 -6.94 1.80 -8.58
C LEU A 48 -6.80 1.59 -10.09
N TYR A 49 -6.77 0.33 -10.51
CA TYR A 49 -6.87 -0.01 -11.93
C TYR A 49 -8.31 0.10 -12.46
N PHE A 50 -9.29 -0.06 -11.58
CA PHE A 50 -10.71 -0.06 -11.92
C PHE A 50 -11.51 0.48 -10.74
N VAL A 51 -12.24 1.58 -10.94
CA VAL A 51 -13.06 2.20 -9.87
C VAL A 51 -14.57 2.02 -10.04
N ASP A 52 -15.05 1.48 -11.16
CA ASP A 52 -16.49 1.39 -11.45
C ASP A 52 -17.24 0.41 -10.53
N ALA A 53 -16.53 -0.44 -9.80
CA ALA A 53 -17.10 -1.36 -8.81
C ALA A 53 -17.35 -0.70 -7.44
N TYR A 54 -17.01 0.59 -7.27
CA TYR A 54 -17.07 1.27 -5.98
C TYR A 54 -17.96 2.52 -6.03
N GLU A 55 -18.66 2.76 -4.93
CA GLU A 55 -19.57 3.87 -4.74
C GLU A 55 -19.26 4.63 -3.44
N THR A 56 -19.64 5.92 -3.39
CA THR A 56 -19.51 6.72 -2.17
C THR A 56 -20.43 6.19 -1.07
N GLY A 57 -19.92 6.16 0.17
CA GLY A 57 -20.63 5.61 1.33
C GLY A 57 -20.33 4.13 1.60
N GLU A 58 -19.63 3.44 0.70
CA GLU A 58 -19.18 2.07 0.96
C GLU A 58 -17.99 2.07 1.93
N LYS A 59 -18.04 1.16 2.91
CA LYS A 59 -16.89 0.88 3.77
C LYS A 59 -15.98 -0.12 3.09
N VAL A 60 -14.70 0.21 2.97
CA VAL A 60 -13.71 -0.64 2.31
C VAL A 60 -12.46 -0.80 3.16
N GLU A 61 -11.76 -1.91 2.94
CA GLU A 61 -10.40 -2.16 3.41
C GLU A 61 -9.49 -2.33 2.21
N VAL A 62 -8.46 -1.50 2.10
CA VAL A 62 -7.47 -1.52 1.02
C VAL A 62 -6.13 -1.94 1.57
N THR A 63 -5.53 -2.95 0.96
CA THR A 63 -4.14 -3.33 1.21
C THR A 63 -3.28 -2.86 0.04
N PHE A 64 -2.25 -2.07 0.34
CA PHE A 64 -1.33 -1.53 -0.65
C PHE A 64 0.12 -1.63 -0.19
N ILE A 65 1.03 -1.70 -1.15
CA ILE A 65 2.47 -1.70 -0.91
C ILE A 65 2.99 -0.28 -1.17
N ASP A 66 3.59 0.32 -0.16
CA ASP A 66 4.40 1.52 -0.31
C ASP A 66 5.81 1.14 -0.77
N LYS A 67 6.18 1.61 -1.96
CA LYS A 67 7.50 1.39 -2.57
C LYS A 67 8.56 2.38 -2.10
N THR A 68 8.16 3.42 -1.37
CA THR A 68 9.05 4.45 -0.82
C THR A 68 8.65 4.84 0.61
N PRO A 69 8.60 3.90 1.56
CA PRO A 69 8.18 4.16 2.95
C PRO A 69 9.15 5.09 3.69
N ASP A 70 10.37 5.27 3.19
CA ASP A 70 11.35 6.22 3.69
C ASP A 70 11.02 7.68 3.33
N LYS A 71 10.06 7.91 2.43
CA LYS A 71 9.59 9.24 2.05
C LYS A 71 8.32 9.59 2.82
N ASP A 72 8.37 10.72 3.52
CA ASP A 72 7.20 11.30 4.18
C ASP A 72 6.28 12.02 3.17
N CYS A 73 5.74 11.27 2.21
CA CYS A 73 4.76 11.77 1.24
C CYS A 73 3.68 10.74 0.93
N TRP A 74 2.43 11.19 0.82
CA TRP A 74 1.34 10.36 0.29
C TRP A 74 1.38 10.37 -1.25
N CYS A 75 2.39 9.71 -1.80
CA CYS A 75 2.68 9.70 -3.23
C CYS A 75 1.96 8.53 -3.92
N LEU A 76 0.80 8.77 -4.53
CA LEU A 76 -0.05 7.74 -5.14
C LEU A 76 0.66 6.83 -6.14
N ASP A 77 1.60 7.36 -6.92
CA ASP A 77 2.35 6.59 -7.91
C ASP A 77 3.38 5.62 -7.29
N HIS A 78 3.63 5.74 -5.99
CA HIS A 78 4.48 4.83 -5.22
C HIS A 78 3.68 3.75 -4.50
N PHE A 79 2.34 3.84 -4.50
CA PHE A 79 1.48 2.83 -3.91
C PHE A 79 1.05 1.82 -4.97
N GLU A 80 1.21 0.54 -4.65
CA GLU A 80 0.66 -0.55 -5.44
C GLU A 80 -0.45 -1.23 -4.65
N VAL A 81 -1.69 -1.00 -5.06
CA VAL A 81 -2.85 -1.65 -4.45
C VAL A 81 -2.84 -3.13 -4.81
N GLN A 82 -2.78 -3.98 -3.79
CA GLN A 82 -2.81 -5.44 -3.93
C GLN A 82 -4.25 -5.97 -3.82
N GLU A 83 -5.02 -5.42 -2.88
CA GLU A 83 -6.35 -5.92 -2.58
C GLU A 83 -7.25 -4.79 -2.06
N ILE A 84 -8.53 -4.87 -2.38
CA ILE A 84 -9.58 -4.02 -1.84
C ILE A 84 -10.82 -4.87 -1.56
N LYS A 85 -11.32 -4.80 -0.33
CA LYS A 85 -12.49 -5.54 0.16
C LYS A 85 -13.58 -4.58 0.58
N ILE A 86 -14.81 -4.83 0.15
CA ILE A 86 -15.98 -4.11 0.66
C ILE A 86 -16.35 -4.75 2.01
N ILE A 87 -16.30 -3.96 3.07
CA ILE A 87 -16.69 -4.37 4.41
C ILE A 87 -18.20 -4.13 4.53
N ASN A 88 -18.99 -5.06 4.00
CA ASN A 88 -20.42 -5.07 4.31
C ASN A 88 -20.58 -5.36 5.81
N ASP A 89 -21.27 -4.47 6.51
CA ASP A 89 -21.70 -4.69 7.89
C ASP A 89 -22.76 -5.80 7.86
N ASP A 90 -22.31 -7.06 7.81
CA ASP A 90 -23.16 -8.25 7.77
C ASP A 90 -23.76 -8.51 9.16
N ASN A 91 -24.50 -7.52 9.66
CA ASN A 91 -25.41 -7.63 10.80
C ASN A 91 -26.81 -8.07 10.34
N ARG A 92 -26.90 -8.86 9.26
CA ARG A 92 -28.11 -9.62 8.90
C ARG A 92 -28.01 -11.01 9.50
N LYS A 93 -28.16 -11.09 10.83
CA LYS A 93 -28.63 -12.33 11.46
C LYS A 93 -30.12 -12.46 11.20
N ASP A 94 -30.47 -13.31 10.23
CA ASP A 94 -31.73 -14.06 10.21
C ASP A 94 -31.83 -14.96 11.47
#